data_AF-A0A326U5U2-F1
#
_entry.id   AF-A0A326U5U2-F1
#
_cell.length_a   1.000
_cell.length_b   1.000
_cell.length_c   1.000
_cell.angle_alpha   90.00
_cell.angle_beta   90.00
_cell.angle_gamma   90.00
#
_symmetry.space_group_name_H-M   'P 1'
#
loop_
_entity.id
_entity.type
_entity.pdbx_description
1 polymer ?
#
loop_
_entity_poly.entity_id
_entity_poly.type
_entity_poly.pdbx_seq_one_letter_code
_entity_poly.pdbx_strand_id
1 'polypeptide(L)' 'MNVPIKSTRGKGAIDFTVPQGANICSRKVARSGHISYEGRPYFISKALAGRYIRLVVLEDRLIVCESIPLYKEYQLTS' A
#
# COMPACT_ATOMS: atom_id res chain seq x y z
N MET A 1 2.84 -21.18 -9.14
CA MET A 1 2.18 -20.63 -10.34
C MET A 1 1.63 -19.26 -9.95
N ASN A 2 2.09 -18.17 -10.56
CA ASN A 2 1.73 -16.82 -10.11
C ASN A 2 0.49 -16.30 -10.85
N VAL A 3 -0.43 -15.64 -10.15
CA VAL A 3 -1.71 -15.20 -10.74
C VAL A 3 -1.72 -13.67 -10.91
N PRO A 4 -1.91 -13.13 -12.12
CA PRO A 4 -2.04 -11.70 -12.33
C PRO A 4 -3.41 -11.21 -11.87
N ILE A 5 -3.44 -10.17 -11.05
CA ILE A 5 -4.68 -9.51 -10.64
C ILE A 5 -4.86 -8.24 -11.45
N LYS A 6 -5.80 -8.26 -12.39
CA LYS A 6 -6.23 -7.03 -13.08
C LYS A 6 -6.97 -6.14 -12.09
N SER A 7 -6.32 -5.05 -11.67
CA SER A 7 -6.97 -4.01 -10.87
C SER A 7 -8.07 -3.33 -11.70
N THR A 8 -9.33 -3.54 -11.37
CA THR A 8 -10.48 -2.99 -12.12
C THR A 8 -10.84 -1.54 -11.77
N ARG A 9 -10.06 -0.82 -10.96
CA ARG A 9 -10.21 0.65 -10.80
C ARG A 9 -9.04 1.22 -9.98
N GLY A 10 -8.23 2.07 -10.61
CA GLY A 10 -7.19 2.87 -9.95
C GLY A 10 -5.92 2.99 -10.80
N LYS A 11 -5.82 4.08 -11.59
CA LYS A 11 -4.56 4.52 -12.21
C LYS A 11 -3.54 4.74 -11.09
N GLY A 12 -2.57 3.83 -10.92
CA GLY A 12 -1.49 3.97 -9.94
C GLY A 12 -1.17 2.73 -9.11
N ALA A 13 -1.89 1.62 -9.27
CA ALA A 13 -1.44 0.35 -8.71
C ALA A 13 -0.28 -0.18 -9.56
N ILE A 14 0.88 -0.41 -8.96
CA ILE A 14 1.96 -1.18 -9.59
C ILE A 14 1.40 -2.55 -9.97
N ASP A 15 1.69 -3.02 -11.19
CA ASP A 15 1.34 -4.37 -11.64
C ASP A 15 2.14 -5.39 -10.83
N PHE A 16 1.64 -5.68 -9.63
CA PHE A 16 2.25 -6.63 -8.71
C PHE A 16 1.64 -8.01 -8.97
N THR A 17 2.50 -8.96 -9.33
CA THR A 17 2.08 -10.35 -9.45
C THR A 17 1.98 -10.93 -8.05
N VAL A 18 0.80 -11.39 -7.65
CA VAL A 18 0.60 -11.92 -6.30
C VAL A 18 1.12 -13.35 -6.23
N PRO A 19 1.99 -13.67 -5.26
CA PRO A 19 2.48 -15.04 -5.06
C PRO A 19 1.33 -15.99 -4.69
N GLN A 20 1.45 -17.25 -5.10
CA GLN A 20 0.48 -18.29 -4.76
C GLN A 20 0.41 -18.48 -3.24
N GLY A 21 -0.81 -18.60 -2.70
CA GLY A 21 -1.04 -18.74 -1.25
C GLY A 21 -1.11 -17.41 -0.49
N ALA A 22 -0.93 -16.27 -1.16
CA ALA A 22 -1.09 -14.98 -0.52
C ALA A 22 -2.56 -14.62 -0.28
N ASN A 23 -2.85 -14.06 0.89
CA ASN A 23 -4.15 -13.49 1.22
C ASN A 23 -4.14 -11.98 0.90
N ILE A 24 -5.18 -11.51 0.22
CA ILE A 24 -5.29 -10.12 -0.19
C ILE A 24 -6.43 -9.47 0.56
N CYS A 25 -6.14 -8.40 1.29
CA CYS A 25 -7.15 -7.60 1.94
C CYS A 25 -6.96 -6.12 1.65
N SER A 26 -8.02 -5.34 1.85
CA SER A 26 -7.95 -3.88 1.77
C SER A 26 -8.05 -3.28 3.16
N ARG A 27 -7.25 -2.25 3.42
CA ARG A 27 -7.28 -1.48 4.67
C ARG A 27 -7.19 0.01 4.39
N LYS A 28 -7.90 0.79 5.20
CA LYS A 28 -7.81 2.25 5.16
C LYS A 28 -6.60 2.71 5.96
N VAL A 29 -5.80 3.59 5.38
CA VAL A 29 -4.68 4.23 6.08
C VAL A 29 -5.24 5.28 7.03
N ALA A 30 -4.86 5.21 8.30
CA ALA A 30 -5.22 6.18 9.33
C ALA A 30 -4.62 7.56 9.02
N ARG A 31 -5.16 8.63 9.64
CA ARG A 31 -4.65 10.00 9.47
C ARG A 31 -3.18 10.15 9.88
N SER A 32 -2.70 9.33 10.81
CA SER A 32 -1.30 9.31 11.21
C SER A 32 -0.38 8.51 10.27
N GLY A 33 -0.92 7.89 9.21
CA GLY A 33 -0.15 7.19 8.18
C GLY A 33 0.10 5.70 8.46
N HIS A 34 -0.60 5.09 9.41
CA HIS A 34 -0.50 3.66 9.71
C HIS A 34 -1.75 2.88 9.28
N ILE A 35 -1.61 1.56 9.20
CA ILE A 35 -2.72 0.60 9.09
C ILE A 35 -2.69 -0.33 10.29
N SER A 36 -3.82 -0.95 10.62
CA SER A 36 -3.88 -2.03 11.60
C SER A 36 -4.06 -3.38 10.91
N TYR A 37 -3.20 -4.34 11.25
CA TYR A 37 -3.28 -5.73 10.80
C TYR A 37 -3.06 -6.65 12.02
N GLU A 38 -3.97 -7.59 12.25
CA GLU A 38 -3.92 -8.49 13.42
C GLU A 38 -3.71 -7.78 14.77
N GLY A 39 -4.40 -6.64 14.95
CA GLY A 39 -4.30 -5.83 16.17
C GLY A 39 -3.00 -5.02 16.30
N ARG A 40 -2.06 -5.12 15.35
CA ARG A 40 -0.78 -4.40 15.36
C ARG A 40 -0.76 -3.25 14.35
N PRO A 41 -0.19 -2.09 14.70
CA PRO A 41 -0.03 -0.99 13.77
C PRO A 41 1.22 -1.15 12.90
N TYR A 42 1.10 -0.84 11.61
CA TYR A 42 2.21 -0.78 10.66
C TYR A 42 2.25 0.58 9.99
N PHE A 43 3.41 1.24 9.99
CA PHE A 43 3.61 2.53 9.34
C PHE A 43 3.70 2.37 7.82
N ILE A 44 2.92 3.17 7.09
CA ILE A 44 2.90 3.19 5.63
C ILE A 44 3.44 4.53 5.12
N SER A 45 2.58 5.55 5.12
CA SER A 45 2.91 6.92 4.73
C SER A 45 1.72 7.82 5.02
N LYS A 46 1.98 9.01 5.56
CA LYS A 46 0.94 10.04 5.73
C LYS A 46 0.38 10.51 4.38
N ALA A 47 1.14 10.39 3.29
CA ALA A 47 0.68 10.76 1.94
C ALA A 47 -0.48 9.85 1.46
N LEU A 48 -0.66 8.68 2.07
CA LEU A 48 -1.75 7.75 1.75
C LEU A 48 -2.91 7.84 2.76
N ALA A 49 -2.85 8.74 3.73
CA ALA A 49 -3.88 8.90 4.76
C ALA A 49 -5.30 9.02 4.14
N GLY A 50 -6.25 8.26 4.69
CA GLY A 50 -7.63 8.23 4.23
C GLY A 50 -7.87 7.35 2.99
N ARG A 51 -6.84 6.88 2.30
CA ARG A 51 -6.97 5.97 1.16
C ARG A 51 -7.12 4.52 1.63
N TYR A 52 -7.92 3.75 0.91
CA TYR A 52 -7.88 2.29 1.01
C TYR A 52 -6.75 1.78 0.13
N ILE A 53 -5.87 0.98 0.72
CA ILE A 53 -4.73 0.36 0.05
C ILE A 53 -4.89 -1.16 0.07
N ARG A 54 -4.27 -1.82 -0.89
CA ARG A 54 -4.21 -3.29 -0.93
C ARG A 54 -3.02 -3.79 -0.11
N LEU A 55 -3.29 -4.81 0.69
CA LEU A 55 -2.30 -5.54 1.47
C LEU A 55 -2.25 -6.96 0.95
N VAL A 56 -1.04 -7.46 0.74
CA VAL A 56 -0.76 -8.84 0.39
C VAL A 56 -0.07 -9.48 1.57
N VAL A 57 -0.70 -10.47 2.19
CA VAL A 57 -0.14 -11.25 3.30
C VAL A 57 0.35 -12.56 2.73
N LEU A 58 1.62 -12.88 2.91
CA LEU A 58 2.21 -14.13 2.45
C LEU A 58 3.16 -14.63 3.52
N GLU A 59 2.87 -15.81 4.06
CA GLU A 59 3.61 -16.38 5.20
C GLU A 59 3.65 -15.33 6.32
N ASP A 60 4.83 -14.97 6.82
CA ASP A 60 5.01 -14.00 7.90
C ASP A 60 5.28 -12.57 7.38
N ARG A 61 4.90 -12.27 6.13
CA ARG A 61 5.16 -10.97 5.48
C ARG A 61 3.88 -10.24 5.15
N LEU A 62 3.84 -8.97 5.57
CA LEU A 62 2.83 -7.99 5.14
C LEU A 62 3.44 -7.10 4.05
N ILE A 63 2.97 -7.26 2.82
CA ILE A 63 3.47 -6.57 1.63
C ILE A 63 2.47 -5.48 1.24
N VAL A 64 2.98 -4.26 1.04
CA VAL A 64 2.21 -3.08 0.63
C VAL A 64 2.70 -2.63 -0.73
N CYS A 65 1.84 -2.75 -1.74
CA CYS A 65 2.17 -2.46 -3.14
C CYS A 65 1.50 -1.14 -3.59
N GLU A 66 1.93 -0.04 -3.01
CA GLU A 66 1.38 1.29 -3.31
C GLU A 66 2.46 2.26 -3.76
N SER A 67 2.18 3.01 -4.82
CA SER A 67 3.03 4.13 -5.21
C SER A 67 2.75 5.32 -4.30
N ILE A 68 3.81 5.83 -3.65
CA ILE A 68 3.76 7.07 -2.90
C ILE A 68 4.27 8.17 -3.85
N PRO A 69 3.41 9.07 -4.36
CA PRO A 69 3.87 10.18 -5.17
C PRO A 69 4.76 11.08 -4.31
N LEU A 70 6.02 11.22 -4.72
CA LEU A 70 6.98 12.10 -4.05
C LEU A 70 7.52 13.10 -5.07
N TYR A 71 6.86 14.25 -5.16
CA TYR A 71 7.43 15.46 -5.74
C TYR A 71 7.32 16.55 -4.68
N LYS A 72 8.46 17.13 -4.30
CA LYS A 72 8.51 18.29 -3.42
C LYS A 72 9.54 19.25 -3.95
N GLU A 73 9.12 20.49 -4.10
CA GLU A 73 9.98 21.60 -4.47
C GLU A 73 10.01 22.56 -3.28
N TYR A 74 11.21 23.03 -2.94
CA TYR A 74 11.43 24.01 -1.89
C TYR A 74 12.13 25.21 -2.51
N GLN A 75 11.59 26.40 -2.28
CA GLN A 75 12.31 27.63 -2.60
C GLN A 75 13.36 27.88 -1.53
N LEU A 76 14.61 28.05 -1.95
CA LEU A 76 15.69 28.49 -1.08
C LEU A 76 15.72 30.02 -1.11
N THR A 77 15.54 30.65 0.05
CA THR A 77 15.82 32.09 0.20
C THR A 77 17.33 32.30 0.24
N SER A 78 17.85 33.19 -0.61
CA SER A 78 19.24 33.68 -0.52
C SER A 78 19.41 34.65 0.65
#